data_AF-A0A833W1Q8-F1
#
_entry.id   AF-A0A833W1Q8-F1
#
_cell.length_a   1.000
_cell.length_b   1.000
_cell.length_c   1.000
_cell.angle_alpha   90.00
_cell.angle_beta   90.00
_cell.angle_gamma   90.00
#
_symmetry.space_group_name_H-M   'P 1'
#
loop_
_entity.id
_entity.type
_entity.pdbx_description
1 polymer ?
#
loop_
_entity_poly.entity_id
_entity_poly.type
_entity_poly.pdbx_seq_one_letter_code
_entity_poly.pdbx_strand_id
1 'polypeptide(L)' 'MLSTFGLEKDDCARYISTLSLQGTPLDSACPGSRHAAICNPMAKYRSFDGSCNNVENPSWGSAMTAYTRILFPQYFDARY' A
#
# COMPACT_ATOMS: atom_id res chain seq x y z
N MET A 1 15.55 -20.52 17.54
CA MET A 1 16.73 -19.79 17.02
C MET A 1 16.22 -18.78 15.98
N LEU A 2 15.97 -17.53 16.39
CA LEU A 2 15.74 -16.34 15.56
C LEU A 2 15.47 -15.16 16.52
N SER A 3 16.52 -14.72 17.20
CA SER A 3 16.49 -13.57 18.13
C SER A 3 17.77 -12.76 17.99
N THR A 4 18.31 -12.66 16.78
CA THR A 4 19.64 -12.07 16.54
C THR A 4 19.70 -10.57 16.83
N PHE A 5 18.56 -9.92 17.10
CA PHE A 5 18.47 -8.51 17.52
C PHE A 5 17.40 -8.25 18.61
N GLY A 6 16.82 -9.30 19.21
CA GLY A 6 15.76 -9.16 20.24
C GLY A 6 14.44 -8.56 19.76
N LEU A 7 14.23 -8.39 18.44
CA LEU A 7 13.00 -7.86 17.86
C LEU A 7 12.09 -8.99 17.40
N GLU A 8 10.80 -8.94 17.75
CA GLU A 8 9.81 -9.86 17.19
C GLU A 8 9.60 -9.56 15.68
N LYS A 9 9.21 -10.60 14.93
CA LYS A 9 9.01 -10.49 13.48
C LYS A 9 7.99 -9.43 13.11
N ASP A 10 6.89 -9.36 13.86
CA ASP A 10 5.81 -8.40 13.63
C ASP A 10 6.25 -6.96 13.93
N ASP A 11 7.10 -6.76 14.93
CA ASP A 11 7.65 -5.44 15.25
C ASP A 11 8.58 -4.94 14.15
N CYS A 12 9.42 -5.82 13.62
CA CYS A 12 10.24 -5.54 12.44
C CYS A 12 9.37 -5.15 11.23
N ALA A 13 8.34 -5.93 10.96
CA ALA A 13 7.44 -5.72 9.83
C ALA A 13 6.66 -4.40 9.95
N ARG A 14 6.18 -4.05 11.16
CA ARG A 14 5.58 -2.73 11.45
C ARG A 14 6.55 -1.61 11.15
N TYR A 15 7.77 -1.69 11.68
CA TYR A 15 8.76 -0.63 11.49
C TYR A 15 9.10 -0.42 10.01
N ILE A 16 9.47 -1.50 9.31
CA ILE A 16 9.87 -1.44 7.89
C ILE A 16 8.73 -0.91 7.00
N SER A 17 7.47 -1.26 7.30
CA SER A 17 6.32 -0.80 6.51
C SER A 17 6.11 0.72 6.51
N THR A 18 6.72 1.44 7.45
CA THR A 18 6.62 2.90 7.54
C THR A 18 7.77 3.64 6.83
N LEU A 19 8.80 2.91 6.38
CA LEU A 19 9.94 3.50 5.70
C LEU A 19 9.57 3.89 4.26
N SER A 20 9.85 5.14 3.89
CA SER A 20 9.65 5.61 2.53
C SER A 20 10.66 4.95 1.59
N LEU A 21 10.16 4.38 0.49
CA LEU A 21 11.00 3.89 -0.61
C LEU A 21 11.39 5.00 -1.59
N GLN A 22 10.94 6.24 -1.37
CA GLN A 22 11.18 7.35 -2.29
C GLN A 22 12.67 7.65 -2.45
N GLY A 23 13.14 7.69 -3.70
CA GLY A 23 14.55 7.90 -4.02
C GLY A 23 15.46 6.69 -3.77
N THR A 24 14.89 5.54 -3.39
CA THR A 24 15.64 4.27 -3.34
C THR A 24 15.53 3.54 -4.69
N PRO A 25 16.39 2.55 -4.97
CA PRO A 25 16.25 1.69 -6.16
C PRO A 25 14.92 0.93 -6.23
N LEU A 26 14.16 0.83 -5.12
CA LEU A 26 12.86 0.17 -5.04
C LEU A 26 11.68 1.11 -5.28
N ASP A 27 11.89 2.42 -5.45
CA ASP A 27 10.80 3.39 -5.62
C ASP A 27 9.90 3.07 -6.83
N SER A 28 10.49 2.56 -7.91
CA SER A 28 9.77 2.18 -9.14
C SER A 28 9.03 0.84 -9.03
N ALA A 29 9.41 -0.01 -8.07
CA ALA A 29 8.79 -1.34 -7.88
C ALA A 29 7.40 -1.23 -7.23
N CYS A 30 7.16 -0.14 -6.51
CA CYS A 30 5.84 0.23 -6.01
C CYS A 30 5.37 1.46 -6.79
N PRO A 31 4.85 1.29 -8.02
CA PRO A 31 4.19 2.38 -8.73
C PRO A 31 2.97 2.74 -7.89
N GLY A 32 3.17 3.70 -6.99
CA GLY A 32 2.29 3.82 -5.86
C GLY A 32 0.87 4.09 -6.31
N SER A 33 -0.03 3.81 -5.37
CA SER A 33 -1.27 4.54 -5.06
C SER A 33 -1.20 6.09 -5.19
N ARG A 34 -0.06 6.64 -5.63
CA ARG A 34 0.24 8.01 -6.10
C ARG A 34 -0.45 8.39 -7.41
N HIS A 35 -1.47 7.67 -7.87
CA HIS A 35 -2.46 8.31 -8.72
C HIS A 35 -3.18 9.33 -7.83
N ALA A 36 -2.61 10.53 -7.75
CA ALA A 36 -3.35 11.73 -7.39
C ALA A 36 -4.35 11.97 -8.52
N ALA A 37 -5.36 11.10 -8.61
CA ALA A 37 -6.48 11.32 -9.49
C ALA A 37 -7.13 12.61 -9.00
N ILE A 38 -7.16 13.62 -9.88
CA ILE A 38 -7.81 14.88 -9.57
C ILE A 38 -9.31 14.59 -9.52
N CYS A 39 -9.85 14.53 -8.31
CA CYS A 39 -11.26 14.27 -8.10
C CYS A 39 -12.08 15.54 -8.29
N ASN A 40 -13.18 15.43 -9.06
CA ASN A 40 -14.20 16.45 -9.12
C ASN A 40 -15.23 16.21 -7.99
N PRO A 41 -15.29 17.04 -6.94
CA PRO A 41 -16.24 16.84 -5.84
C PRO A 41 -17.70 17.04 -6.26
N MET A 42 -17.95 17.65 -7.43
CA MET A 42 -19.29 17.85 -7.99
C MET A 42 -19.70 16.72 -8.94
N ALA A 43 -18.90 15.66 -9.09
CA ALA A 43 -19.25 14.51 -9.91
C ALA A 43 -20.50 13.82 -9.36
N LYS A 44 -21.54 13.69 -10.19
CA LYS A 44 -22.84 13.12 -9.79
C LYS A 44 -22.85 11.59 -9.75
N TYR A 45 -21.96 10.94 -10.52
CA TYR A 45 -21.94 9.49 -10.71
C TYR A 45 -20.57 8.92 -10.41
N ARG A 46 -20.53 7.61 -10.12
CA ARG A 46 -19.29 6.88 -9.87
C ARG A 46 -18.47 6.78 -11.15
N SER A 47 -17.15 6.83 -11.00
CA SER A 47 -16.21 6.46 -12.06
C SER A 47 -16.36 4.98 -12.40
N PHE A 48 -15.94 4.60 -13.61
CA PHE A 48 -16.05 3.22 -14.08
C PHE A 48 -15.16 2.25 -13.28
N ASP A 49 -14.02 2.74 -12.77
CA ASP A 49 -13.04 1.97 -12.02
C ASP A 49 -13.20 2.13 -10.51
N GLY A 50 -14.12 2.95 -10.01
CA GLY A 50 -14.31 3.21 -8.58
C GLY A 50 -13.36 4.24 -7.97
N SER A 51 -12.50 4.88 -8.78
CA SER A 51 -11.72 6.04 -8.36
C SER A 51 -12.59 7.19 -7.83
N CYS A 52 -12.03 8.03 -6.96
CA CYS A 52 -12.69 9.22 -6.40
C CYS A 52 -13.95 8.97 -5.55
N ASN A 53 -14.17 7.74 -5.08
CA ASN A 53 -15.16 7.46 -4.04
C ASN A 53 -14.73 8.07 -2.67
N ASN A 54 -13.43 8.22 -2.45
CA ASN A 54 -12.83 8.95 -1.34
C ASN A 54 -11.98 10.10 -1.91
N VAL A 55 -12.34 11.35 -1.62
CA VAL A 55 -11.67 12.54 -2.21
C VAL A 55 -10.27 12.75 -1.61
N GLU A 56 -10.07 12.39 -0.35
CA GLU A 56 -8.76 12.49 0.32
C GLU A 56 -7.81 11.40 -0.19
N ASN A 57 -8.36 10.23 -0.55
CA ASN A 57 -7.62 9.07 -1.03
C ASN A 57 -8.27 8.48 -2.30
N PRO A 58 -8.04 9.10 -3.48
CA PRO A 58 -8.77 8.79 -4.71
C PRO A 58 -8.73 7.34 -5.18
N SER A 59 -7.69 6.59 -4.84
CA SER A 59 -7.49 5.19 -5.26
C SER A 59 -8.11 4.16 -4.30
N TRP A 60 -8.66 4.58 -3.17
CA TRP A 60 -9.23 3.64 -2.21
C TRP A 60 -10.48 2.95 -2.76
N GLY A 61 -10.35 1.64 -2.98
CA GLY A 61 -11.41 0.79 -3.52
C GLY A 61 -11.55 0.86 -5.05
N SER A 62 -10.61 1.48 -5.76
CA SER A 62 -10.61 1.42 -7.22
C SER A 62 -10.16 0.05 -7.73
N ALA A 63 -10.63 -0.34 -8.90
CA ALA A 63 -10.18 -1.53 -9.60
C ALA A 63 -8.67 -1.46 -9.88
N MET A 64 -8.06 -2.63 -10.10
CA MET A 64 -6.61 -2.78 -10.35
C MET A 64 -5.73 -2.25 -9.21
N THR A 65 -6.26 -2.16 -7.99
CA THR A 65 -5.47 -1.91 -6.78
C THR A 65 -5.28 -3.20 -5.98
N ALA A 66 -4.17 -3.28 -5.25
CA ALA A 66 -3.90 -4.43 -4.38
C ALA A 66 -4.88 -4.46 -3.20
N TYR A 67 -5.23 -5.67 -2.75
CA TYR A 67 -6.01 -5.83 -1.53
C TYR A 67 -5.21 -5.41 -0.30
N THR A 68 -5.82 -4.61 0.58
CA THR A 68 -5.26 -4.30 1.90
C THR A 68 -5.20 -5.55 2.76
N ARG A 69 -4.10 -5.75 3.47
CA ARG A 69 -3.93 -6.86 4.42
C ARG A 69 -4.09 -6.34 5.85
N ILE A 70 -4.81 -7.10 6.68
CA ILE A 70 -4.96 -6.83 8.12
C ILE A 70 -3.72 -7.32 8.90
N LEU A 71 -3.05 -8.37 8.39
CA LEU A 71 -1.88 -9.01 8.99
C LEU A 71 -0.71 -9.01 8.01
N PHE A 72 0.51 -9.10 8.53
CA PHE A 72 1.72 -9.21 7.72
C PHE A 72 1.73 -10.47 6.86
N PRO A 73 2.34 -10.43 5.66
CA PRO A 73 2.44 -11.59 4.80
C PRO A 73 3.27 -12.71 5.47
N GLN A 74 2.80 -13.94 5.32
CA GLN A 74 3.54 -15.16 5.66
C GLN A 74 3.52 -16.08 4.45
N TYR A 75 4.59 -16.02 3.66
CA TYR A 75 4.75 -16.86 2.47
C TYR A 75 5.54 -18.13 2.80
N PHE A 76 5.29 -19.19 2.04
CA PHE A 76 5.92 -20.50 2.24
C PHE A 76 7.44 -20.46 2.10
N ASP A 77 7.95 -19.70 1.14
CA ASP A 77 9.38 -19.53 0.87
C ASP A 77 10.02 -18.39 1.68
N ALA A 78 9.26 -17.77 2.58
CA ALA A 78 9.64 -16.58 3.32
C ALA A 78 10.18 -15.44 2.43
N ARG A 79 9.72 -15.37 1.17
CA ARG A 79 10.03 -14.27 0.24
C ARG A 79 8.76 -13.51 -0.16
N TYR A 80 9.00 -12.27 -0.57
CA TYR A 80 8.10 -11.14 -0.86
C TYR A 80 7.49 -10.42 0.35
#